data_AF-A0A7Z9I6R9-F1
#
_entry.id   AF-A0A7Z9I6R9-F1
#
_cell.length_a   1.000
_cell.length_b   1.000
_cell.length_c   1.000
_cell.angle_alpha   90.00
_cell.angle_beta   90.00
_cell.angle_gamma   90.00
#
_symmetry.space_group_name_H-M   'P 1'
#
loop_
_entity.id
_entity.type
_entity.pdbx_description
1 polymer ?
#
loop_
_entity_poly.entity_id
_entity_poly.type
_entity_poly.pdbx_seq_one_letter_code
_entity_poly.pdbx_strand_id
1 'polypeptide(L)'
;MSIQETYYQQQNKFLFSNSKLFGNLRKDLLKKFELSSKDNKNNESLKHLDRNILKFSYKYNNESNKINFINHDENKINIDITDGKISQVENQHKETLHINNIDSKDTSVEDRFLDFQKLFNEDYVVHLNSLMLNSGYELIVNENKDANIFLTNDISEKDLTIFQKNLISCGKNSKVKIIEEYVSDKPSNNNVVNFLDIHEGAEVIHLIFQKNIEKANFQSTSYANCHKNTCYKQLTLNISKGSVRNHHYANLLGQNSSVSLDGIFFASGNQIIDNKTEINHNCPNSTSRQRYKGILTDHSRASYLSKTYVDKIAQKTEAYQLSKGILLSDDSS
;
A
#
# COMPACT_ATOMS: atom_id res chain seq x y z
N MET A 1 -13.96 21.50 4.10
CA MET A 1 -12.77 22.05 3.45
C MET A 1 -12.51 21.23 2.20
N SER A 2 -12.23 21.86 1.07
CA SER A 2 -11.83 21.13 -0.15
C SER A 2 -10.41 20.57 0.00
N ILE A 3 -10.04 19.60 -0.83
CA ILE A 3 -8.66 19.06 -0.86
C ILE A 3 -7.66 20.19 -1.14
N GLN A 4 -8.00 21.13 -2.04
CA GLN A 4 -7.17 22.28 -2.37
C GLN A 4 -6.99 23.24 -1.18
N GLU A 5 -8.07 23.54 -0.46
CA GLU A 5 -8.00 24.37 0.75
C GLU A 5 -7.12 23.73 1.81
N THR A 6 -7.29 22.42 2.05
CA THR A 6 -6.43 21.68 2.99
C THR A 6 -4.97 21.70 2.54
N TYR A 7 -4.71 21.57 1.24
CA TYR A 7 -3.36 21.63 0.69
C TYR A 7 -2.69 22.97 1.03
N TYR A 8 -3.31 24.09 0.66
CA TYR A 8 -2.71 25.41 0.85
C TYR A 8 -2.50 25.76 2.33
N GLN A 9 -3.41 25.30 3.22
CA GLN A 9 -3.27 25.53 4.65
C GLN A 9 -2.14 24.71 5.30
N GLN A 10 -1.85 23.51 4.79
CA GLN A 10 -0.96 22.55 5.45
C GLN A 10 0.35 22.28 4.69
N GLN A 11 0.57 22.90 3.52
CA GLN A 11 1.72 22.63 2.63
C GLN A 11 3.09 22.66 3.29
N ASN A 12 3.28 23.49 4.32
CA ASN A 12 4.56 23.58 5.04
C ASN A 12 4.84 22.35 5.93
N LYS A 13 3.83 21.53 6.22
CA LYS A 13 3.90 20.34 7.10
C LYS A 13 4.11 19.04 6.34
N PHE A 14 4.04 19.04 5.01
CA PHE A 14 4.23 17.83 4.22
C PHE A 14 5.69 17.40 4.19
N LEU A 15 5.90 16.09 4.01
CA LEU A 15 7.22 15.55 3.70
C LEU A 15 7.70 16.15 2.37
N PHE A 16 8.97 16.55 2.29
CA PHE A 16 9.54 17.25 1.12
C PHE A 16 8.85 18.60 0.81
N SER A 17 8.34 19.32 1.80
CA SER A 17 7.72 20.64 1.61
C SER A 17 8.65 21.68 0.96
N ASN A 18 9.96 21.58 1.22
CA ASN A 18 10.99 22.46 0.65
C ASN A 18 11.61 21.93 -0.65
N SER A 19 11.22 20.76 -1.14
CA SER A 19 11.78 20.20 -2.37
C SER A 19 11.20 20.86 -3.62
N LYS A 20 12.08 21.16 -4.58
CA LYS A 20 11.68 21.64 -5.91
C LYS A 20 10.98 20.55 -6.73
N LEU A 21 11.45 19.30 -6.65
CA LEU A 21 10.87 18.17 -7.39
C LEU A 21 9.44 17.88 -6.91
N PHE A 22 9.27 17.72 -5.60
CA PHE A 22 7.94 17.52 -5.00
C PHE A 22 7.04 18.76 -5.15
N GLY A 23 7.60 19.96 -5.09
CA GLY A 23 6.86 21.19 -5.37
C GLY A 23 6.25 21.22 -6.77
N ASN A 24 7.00 20.76 -7.79
CA ASN A 24 6.49 20.63 -9.16
C ASN A 24 5.44 19.52 -9.26
N LEU A 25 5.73 18.34 -8.69
CA LEU A 25 4.79 17.23 -8.67
C LEU A 25 3.43 17.65 -8.06
N ARG A 26 3.44 18.30 -6.90
CA ARG A 26 2.22 18.76 -6.22
C ARG A 26 1.43 19.76 -7.05
N LYS A 27 2.10 20.70 -7.73
CA LYS A 27 1.45 21.66 -8.63
C LYS A 27 0.74 20.97 -9.80
N ASP A 28 1.34 19.93 -10.36
CA ASP A 28 0.72 19.16 -11.45
C ASP A 28 -0.40 18.25 -10.95
N LEU A 29 -0.24 17.64 -9.78
CA LEU A 29 -1.28 16.84 -9.15
C LEU A 29 -2.50 17.68 -8.76
N LEU A 30 -2.32 18.89 -8.21
CA LEU A 30 -3.43 19.78 -7.82
C LEU A 30 -4.43 20.01 -8.95
N LYS A 31 -3.93 20.18 -10.19
CA LYS A 31 -4.78 20.37 -11.38
C LYS A 31 -5.71 19.16 -11.61
N LYS A 32 -5.32 17.96 -11.19
CA LYS A 32 -6.11 16.73 -11.31
C LYS A 32 -7.24 16.62 -10.27
N PHE A 33 -7.25 17.48 -9.24
CA PHE A 33 -8.31 17.48 -8.21
C PHE A 33 -9.51 18.36 -8.59
N GLU A 34 -9.41 19.14 -9.67
CA GLU A 34 -10.51 19.90 -10.25
C GLU A 34 -11.25 19.05 -11.30
N LEU A 35 -11.98 18.03 -10.84
CA LEU A 35 -12.74 17.16 -11.73
C LEU A 35 -14.08 17.79 -12.08
N SER A 36 -14.43 17.81 -13.37
CA SER A 36 -15.81 18.08 -13.78
C SER A 36 -16.75 17.01 -13.21
N SER A 37 -18.05 17.30 -13.12
CA SER A 37 -19.04 16.30 -12.66
C SER A 37 -19.00 15.02 -13.49
N LYS A 38 -18.69 15.12 -14.79
CA LYS A 38 -18.56 13.98 -15.70
C LYS A 38 -17.31 13.16 -15.39
N ASP A 39 -16.16 13.83 -15.24
CA ASP A 39 -14.89 13.13 -14.99
C ASP A 39 -14.89 12.48 -13.61
N ASN A 40 -15.52 13.13 -12.63
CA ASN A 40 -15.70 12.57 -11.30
C ASN A 40 -16.52 11.27 -11.33
N LYS A 41 -17.57 11.20 -12.16
CA LYS A 41 -18.40 9.98 -12.32
C LYS A 41 -17.67 8.88 -13.09
N ASN A 42 -16.81 9.25 -14.03
CA ASN A 42 -16.09 8.32 -14.91
C ASN A 42 -14.71 7.91 -14.36
N ASN A 43 -14.26 8.50 -13.26
CA ASN A 43 -12.99 8.13 -12.65
C ASN A 43 -13.10 6.75 -11.98
N GLU A 44 -12.40 5.77 -12.52
CA GLU A 44 -12.43 4.38 -12.05
C GLU A 44 -11.97 4.25 -10.59
N SER A 45 -11.01 5.07 -10.13
CA SER A 45 -10.54 5.03 -8.73
C SER A 45 -11.54 5.58 -7.70
N LEU A 46 -12.58 6.29 -8.17
CA LEU A 46 -13.63 6.89 -7.33
C LEU A 46 -14.97 6.14 -7.39
N LYS A 47 -15.11 5.17 -8.30
CA LYS A 47 -16.39 4.55 -8.66
C LYS A 47 -17.00 3.73 -7.52
N HIS A 48 -16.18 2.96 -6.82
CA HIS A 48 -16.59 2.08 -5.72
C HIS A 48 -16.04 2.55 -4.36
N LEU A 49 -15.41 3.72 -4.35
CA LEU A 49 -14.80 4.31 -3.18
C LEU A 49 -15.87 4.85 -2.21
N ASP A 50 -15.71 4.59 -0.92
CA ASP A 50 -16.39 5.40 0.08
C ASP A 50 -15.88 6.85 0.02
N ARG A 51 -16.72 7.76 -0.49
CA ARG A 51 -16.35 9.17 -0.63
C ARG A 51 -16.11 9.89 0.69
N ASN A 52 -16.56 9.33 1.82
CA ASN A 52 -16.28 9.93 3.12
C ASN A 52 -14.79 9.90 3.48
N ILE A 53 -14.00 9.00 2.90
CA ILE A 53 -12.54 9.00 3.10
C ILE A 53 -11.86 10.24 2.52
N LEU A 54 -12.51 10.91 1.55
CA LEU A 54 -12.03 12.17 0.97
C LEU A 54 -12.41 13.38 1.83
N LYS A 55 -13.26 13.20 2.85
CA LYS A 55 -13.64 14.23 3.82
C LYS A 55 -12.82 14.05 5.10
N PHE A 56 -11.57 14.48 5.06
CA PHE A 56 -10.64 14.40 6.19
C PHE A 56 -10.20 15.80 6.64
N SER A 57 -9.75 15.89 7.89
CA SER A 57 -9.01 17.04 8.41
C SER A 57 -7.55 16.64 8.52
N TYR A 58 -6.65 17.31 7.80
CA TYR A 58 -5.22 17.00 7.90
C TYR A 58 -4.71 17.36 9.30
N LYS A 59 -4.55 16.32 10.13
CA LYS A 59 -3.95 16.37 11.46
C LYS A 59 -2.80 15.38 11.47
N TYR A 60 -1.58 15.90 11.61
CA TYR A 60 -0.36 15.11 11.65
C TYR A 60 0.73 15.87 12.41
N ASN A 61 1.46 15.17 13.29
CA ASN A 61 2.63 15.72 13.96
C ASN A 61 3.90 15.24 13.25
N ASN A 62 4.68 16.18 12.71
CA ASN A 62 5.92 15.84 11.99
C ASN A 62 7.16 15.84 12.89
N GLU A 63 7.02 15.54 14.17
CA GLU A 63 8.19 15.38 15.03
C GLU A 63 9.07 14.22 14.51
N SER A 64 10.38 14.45 14.48
CA SER A 64 11.36 13.41 14.20
C SER A 64 11.37 12.44 15.37
N ASN A 65 11.24 11.15 15.11
CA ASN A 65 11.44 10.12 16.11
C ASN A 65 12.79 9.42 15.90
N LYS A 66 13.46 9.08 17.01
CA LYS A 66 14.60 8.16 16.98
C LYS A 66 14.05 6.73 16.96
N ILE A 67 14.66 5.87 16.15
CA ILE A 67 14.35 4.44 16.15
C ILE A 67 15.03 3.81 17.36
N ASN A 68 14.24 3.15 18.20
CA ASN A 68 14.75 2.37 19.32
C ASN A 68 15.11 0.96 18.83
N PHE A 69 16.33 0.51 19.11
CA PHE A 69 16.78 -0.84 18.74
C PHE A 69 16.91 -1.71 19.97
N ILE A 70 16.25 -2.87 19.97
CA ILE A 70 16.27 -3.85 21.06
C ILE A 70 16.72 -5.20 20.49
N ASN A 71 17.47 -6.00 21.24
CA ASN A 71 17.84 -7.35 20.81
C ASN A 71 17.47 -8.38 21.88
N HIS A 72 16.80 -9.44 21.45
CA HIS A 72 16.30 -10.55 22.25
C HIS A 72 16.82 -11.92 21.73
N ASP A 73 17.69 -11.93 20.71
CA ASP A 73 18.25 -13.14 20.06
C ASP A 73 17.17 -14.10 19.51
N GLU A 74 16.15 -13.55 18.84
CA GLU A 74 15.15 -14.33 18.10
C GLU A 74 15.32 -14.19 16.58
N ASN A 75 14.97 -15.23 15.81
CA ASN A 75 14.98 -15.22 14.33
C ASN A 75 13.85 -14.38 13.69
N LYS A 76 13.22 -13.52 14.49
CA LYS A 76 12.05 -12.72 14.13
C LYS A 76 12.35 -11.25 14.42
N ILE A 77 12.12 -10.40 13.43
CA ILE A 77 12.33 -8.96 13.51
C ILE A 77 10.95 -8.30 13.72
N ASN A 78 10.73 -7.71 14.90
CA ASN A 78 9.54 -6.88 15.14
C ASN A 78 9.87 -5.43 14.81
N ILE A 79 8.94 -4.73 14.17
CA ILE A 79 9.06 -3.32 13.83
C ILE A 79 7.73 -2.66 14.17
N ASP A 80 7.79 -1.71 15.09
CA ASP A 80 6.64 -0.88 15.43
C ASP A 80 6.68 0.39 14.59
N ILE A 81 5.54 0.72 13.99
CA ILE A 81 5.34 1.88 13.12
C ILE A 81 4.20 2.70 13.70
N THR A 82 4.55 3.84 14.27
CA THR A 82 3.60 4.77 14.86
C THR A 82 3.46 5.99 13.97
N ASP A 83 2.23 6.32 13.60
CA ASP A 83 1.91 7.46 12.72
C ASP A 83 2.69 7.46 11.39
N GLY A 84 2.90 6.27 10.83
CA GLY A 84 3.58 6.07 9.54
C GLY A 84 5.12 6.16 9.60
N LYS A 85 5.71 6.26 10.80
CA LYS A 85 7.17 6.24 11.03
C LYS A 85 7.55 5.06 11.92
N ILE A 86 8.66 4.40 11.60
CA ILE A 86 9.23 3.36 12.43
C ILE A 86 9.66 3.98 13.77
N SER A 87 9.16 3.44 14.88
CA SER A 87 9.42 3.90 16.25
C SER A 87 10.36 2.94 17.00
N GLN A 88 10.22 1.63 16.76
CA GLN A 88 11.03 0.60 17.40
C GLN A 88 11.34 -0.55 16.43
N VAL A 89 12.53 -1.14 16.57
CA VAL A 89 12.94 -2.35 15.87
C VAL A 89 13.57 -3.32 16.88
N GLU A 90 13.04 -4.52 16.94
CA GLU A 90 13.58 -5.61 17.76
C GLU A 90 14.29 -6.64 16.88
N ASN A 91 15.41 -7.18 17.37
CA ASN A 91 16.22 -8.21 16.73
C ASN A 91 16.78 -7.79 15.35
N GLN A 92 17.16 -6.52 15.18
CA GLN A 92 17.76 -6.10 13.92
C GLN A 92 19.17 -6.67 13.75
N HIS A 93 19.34 -7.51 12.74
CA HIS A 93 20.65 -7.89 12.23
C HIS A 93 21.03 -6.95 11.06
N LYS A 94 21.98 -6.02 11.29
CA LYS A 94 22.37 -5.01 10.29
C LYS A 94 22.91 -5.61 8.97
N GLU A 95 23.48 -6.81 9.02
CA GLU A 95 23.90 -7.53 7.82
C GLU A 95 22.72 -8.09 7.00
N THR A 96 21.55 -8.25 7.64
CA THR A 96 20.35 -8.80 7.03
C THR A 96 19.42 -7.70 6.53
N LEU A 97 19.23 -6.64 7.33
CA LEU A 97 18.14 -5.69 7.13
C LEU A 97 18.59 -4.25 7.42
N HIS A 98 18.47 -3.39 6.40
CA HIS A 98 18.59 -1.95 6.53
C HIS A 98 17.22 -1.31 6.60
N ILE A 99 17.04 -0.41 7.55
CA ILE A 99 15.77 0.27 7.80
C ILE A 99 16.06 1.74 8.11
N ASN A 100 15.32 2.64 7.48
CA ASN A 100 15.35 4.06 7.79
C ASN A 100 13.96 4.69 7.64
N ASN A 101 13.63 5.66 8.49
CA ASN A 101 12.53 6.58 8.19
C ASN A 101 12.94 7.53 7.07
N ILE A 102 12.02 7.86 6.17
CA ILE A 102 12.27 8.79 5.09
C ILE A 102 12.26 10.22 5.64
N ASP A 103 13.35 10.94 5.42
CA ASP A 103 13.53 12.35 5.79
C ASP A 103 13.43 13.25 4.55
N SER A 104 12.92 14.47 4.73
CA SER A 104 12.84 15.48 3.67
C SER A 104 14.20 15.94 3.12
N LYS A 105 15.30 15.57 3.77
CA LYS A 105 16.67 15.84 3.31
C LYS A 105 17.23 14.78 2.36
N ASP A 106 16.60 13.61 2.27
CA ASP A 106 17.06 12.53 1.42
C ASP A 106 16.53 12.68 -0.01
N THR A 107 17.37 13.24 -0.88
CA THR A 107 17.02 13.47 -2.28
C THR A 107 16.92 12.18 -3.09
N SER A 108 17.57 11.08 -2.66
CA SER A 108 17.63 9.82 -3.43
C SER A 108 16.27 9.10 -3.49
N VAL A 109 15.46 9.29 -2.45
CA VAL A 109 14.11 8.75 -2.35
C VAL A 109 13.13 9.50 -3.26
N GLU A 110 13.38 10.79 -3.52
CA GLU A 110 12.47 11.62 -4.29
C GLU A 110 12.34 11.12 -5.74
N ASP A 111 13.46 10.86 -6.41
CA ASP A 111 13.47 10.40 -7.81
C ASP A 111 12.71 9.07 -7.96
N ARG A 112 12.92 8.15 -7.02
CA ARG A 112 12.20 6.86 -6.98
C ARG A 112 10.70 7.07 -6.82
N PHE A 113 10.28 7.95 -5.91
CA PHE A 113 8.86 8.29 -5.75
C PHE A 113 8.24 8.93 -6.99
N LEU A 114 8.99 9.77 -7.71
CA LEU A 114 8.54 10.37 -8.96
C LEU A 114 8.41 9.33 -10.08
N ASP A 115 9.35 8.39 -10.18
CA ASP A 115 9.27 7.30 -11.15
C ASP A 115 8.07 6.40 -10.91
N PHE A 116 7.84 6.02 -9.65
CA PHE A 116 6.68 5.23 -9.29
C PHE A 116 5.35 5.97 -9.49
N GLN A 117 5.32 7.29 -9.30
CA GLN A 117 4.12 8.09 -9.54
C GLN A 117 3.62 7.98 -10.98
N LYS A 118 4.52 7.77 -11.96
CA LYS A 118 4.16 7.60 -13.38
C LYS A 118 3.34 6.32 -13.64
N LEU A 119 3.36 5.36 -12.72
CA LEU A 119 2.60 4.11 -12.82
C LEU A 119 1.12 4.30 -12.45
N PHE A 120 0.78 5.42 -11.81
CA PHE A 120 -0.55 5.70 -11.27
C PHE A 120 -1.16 6.98 -11.84
N ASN A 121 -1.03 7.20 -13.16
CA ASN A 121 -1.38 8.46 -13.80
C ASN A 121 -2.85 8.88 -13.66
N GLU A 122 -3.75 7.95 -13.34
CA GLU A 122 -5.20 8.16 -13.26
C GLU A 122 -5.80 7.80 -11.89
N ASP A 123 -4.98 7.41 -10.91
CA ASP A 123 -5.48 6.98 -9.59
C ASP A 123 -5.59 8.18 -8.62
N TYR A 124 -6.82 8.64 -8.39
CA TYR A 124 -7.11 9.79 -7.56
C TYR A 124 -6.66 9.62 -6.10
N VAL A 125 -6.76 8.40 -5.56
CA VAL A 125 -6.41 8.11 -4.16
C VAL A 125 -4.89 8.08 -3.97
N VAL A 126 -4.15 7.56 -4.96
CA VAL A 126 -2.68 7.59 -4.97
C VAL A 126 -2.17 9.01 -5.22
N HIS A 127 -2.80 9.78 -6.12
CA HIS A 127 -2.48 11.20 -6.28
C HIS A 127 -2.68 11.98 -4.98
N LEU A 128 -3.72 11.68 -4.21
CA LEU A 128 -4.00 12.36 -2.94
C LEU A 128 -2.89 12.06 -1.92
N ASN A 129 -2.43 10.81 -1.87
CA ASN A 129 -1.28 10.41 -1.07
C ASN A 129 -0.03 11.22 -1.42
N SER A 130 0.32 11.30 -2.71
CA SER A 130 1.48 12.07 -3.17
C SER A 130 1.35 13.57 -2.90
N LEU A 131 0.15 14.12 -3.02
CA LEU A 131 -0.13 15.53 -2.78
C LEU A 131 0.14 15.90 -1.31
N MET A 132 -0.35 15.07 -0.39
CA MET A 132 -0.38 15.33 1.06
C MET A 132 0.64 14.50 1.86
N LEU A 133 1.62 13.89 1.18
CA LEU A 133 2.59 12.97 1.75
C LEU A 133 3.22 13.50 3.05
N ASN A 134 3.22 12.70 4.11
CA ASN A 134 3.66 13.14 5.43
C ASN A 134 4.55 12.15 6.19
N SER A 135 4.64 10.90 5.72
CA SER A 135 5.38 9.83 6.36
C SER A 135 5.85 8.79 5.36
N GLY A 136 6.74 7.90 5.81
CA GLY A 136 7.32 6.85 4.98
C GLY A 136 8.58 6.25 5.59
N TYR A 137 8.89 5.03 5.21
CA TYR A 137 10.13 4.36 5.55
C TYR A 137 10.69 3.57 4.36
N GLU A 138 11.98 3.27 4.45
CA GLU A 138 12.65 2.31 3.60
C GLU A 138 13.05 1.06 4.41
N LEU A 139 12.83 -0.11 3.82
CA LEU A 139 13.19 -1.41 4.34
C LEU A 139 13.88 -2.21 3.24
N ILE A 140 15.14 -2.60 3.45
CA ILE A 140 15.96 -3.34 2.50
C ILE A 140 16.49 -4.61 3.14
N VAL A 141 16.09 -5.77 2.64
CA VAL A 141 16.73 -7.06 2.96
C VAL A 141 17.90 -7.27 2.00
N ASN A 142 19.08 -7.55 2.55
CA ASN A 142 20.29 -7.75 1.77
C ASN A 142 20.27 -9.05 0.94
N GLU A 143 21.07 -9.08 -0.12
CA GLU A 143 21.20 -10.27 -0.98
C GLU A 143 21.66 -11.51 -0.19
N ASN A 144 21.09 -12.67 -0.51
CA ASN A 144 21.37 -13.97 0.12
C ASN A 144 21.11 -14.02 1.64
N LYS A 145 20.26 -13.14 2.16
CA LYS A 145 19.85 -13.12 3.57
C LYS A 145 18.36 -13.41 3.69
N ASP A 146 18.01 -14.23 4.68
CA ASP A 146 16.61 -14.55 5.00
C ASP A 146 16.13 -13.65 6.14
N ALA A 147 14.84 -13.27 6.11
CA ALA A 147 14.26 -12.41 7.13
C ALA A 147 12.79 -12.74 7.40
N ASN A 148 12.41 -12.79 8.69
CA ASN A 148 11.03 -12.88 9.14
C ASN A 148 10.66 -11.57 9.84
N ILE A 149 9.92 -10.72 9.15
CA ILE A 149 9.64 -9.33 9.53
C ILE A 149 8.17 -9.20 9.92
N PHE A 150 7.92 -8.59 11.07
CA PHE A 150 6.59 -8.32 11.60
C PHE A 150 6.47 -6.82 11.81
N LEU A 151 5.59 -6.19 11.05
CA LEU A 151 5.34 -4.75 11.05
C LEU A 151 4.00 -4.49 11.74
N THR A 152 4.01 -3.80 12.88
CA THR A 152 2.78 -3.35 13.56
C THR A 152 2.58 -1.87 13.30
N ASN A 153 1.47 -1.51 12.66
CA ASN A 153 1.14 -0.13 12.32
C ASN A 153 0.03 0.38 13.25
N ASP A 154 0.36 1.37 14.07
CA ASP A 154 -0.54 1.97 15.05
C ASP A 154 -0.71 3.49 14.85
N ILE A 155 -1.78 4.02 15.44
CA ILE A 155 -2.12 5.44 15.42
C ILE A 155 -2.15 5.97 16.86
N SER A 156 -1.32 6.98 17.12
CA SER A 156 -1.10 7.52 18.46
C SER A 156 -2.30 8.33 18.97
N GLU A 157 -2.93 9.11 18.09
CA GLU A 157 -4.03 10.02 18.43
C GLU A 157 -5.28 9.87 17.57
N LYS A 158 -6.41 10.31 18.10
CA LYS A 158 -7.66 10.41 17.35
C LYS A 158 -7.58 11.49 16.26
N ASP A 159 -8.27 11.20 15.16
CA ASP A 159 -8.47 12.02 13.97
C ASP A 159 -7.17 12.31 13.18
N LEU A 160 -6.12 11.51 13.40
CA LEU A 160 -4.89 11.56 12.60
C LEU A 160 -5.17 11.19 11.14
N THR A 161 -4.48 11.88 10.24
CA THR A 161 -4.48 11.57 8.81
C THR A 161 -3.07 11.22 8.35
N ILE A 162 -2.89 9.98 7.91
CA ILE A 162 -1.60 9.46 7.44
C ILE A 162 -1.62 9.37 5.92
N PHE A 163 -0.63 9.99 5.29
CA PHE A 163 -0.31 9.80 3.88
C PHE A 163 1.13 9.28 3.80
N GLN A 164 1.25 7.97 3.65
CA GLN A 164 2.50 7.25 3.79
C GLN A 164 2.95 6.65 2.47
N LYS A 165 4.26 6.74 2.18
CA LYS A 165 4.91 6.00 1.09
C LYS A 165 6.10 5.22 1.61
N ASN A 166 6.09 3.91 1.36
CA ASN A 166 7.16 3.03 1.79
C ASN A 166 7.89 2.41 0.60
N LEU A 167 9.18 2.18 0.80
CA LEU A 167 10.07 1.51 -0.15
C LEU A 167 10.55 0.20 0.49
N ILE A 168 10.23 -0.93 -0.13
CA ILE A 168 10.57 -2.26 0.37
C ILE A 168 11.38 -2.97 -0.71
N SER A 169 12.60 -3.39 -0.39
CA SER A 169 13.46 -4.15 -1.32
C SER A 169 13.83 -5.50 -0.71
N CYS A 170 13.66 -6.56 -1.48
CA CYS A 170 14.09 -7.91 -1.13
C CYS A 170 15.24 -8.31 -2.05
N GLY A 171 16.46 -8.37 -1.50
CA GLY A 171 17.69 -8.64 -2.25
C GLY A 171 17.71 -9.99 -2.95
N LYS A 172 18.63 -10.17 -3.90
CA LYS A 172 18.74 -11.38 -4.71
C LYS A 172 18.84 -12.63 -3.84
N ASN A 173 18.18 -13.71 -4.27
CA ASN A 173 18.19 -15.02 -3.60
C ASN A 173 17.83 -14.97 -2.09
N SER A 174 17.08 -13.95 -1.65
CA SER A 174 16.59 -13.86 -0.26
C SER A 174 15.28 -14.64 -0.07
N LYS A 175 15.04 -15.15 1.13
CA LYS A 175 13.72 -15.65 1.55
C LYS A 175 13.15 -14.76 2.63
N VAL A 176 12.09 -14.04 2.28
CA VAL A 176 11.54 -12.99 3.14
C VAL A 176 10.07 -13.31 3.45
N LYS A 177 9.75 -13.30 4.75
CA LYS A 177 8.37 -13.28 5.21
C LYS A 177 8.09 -11.93 5.83
N ILE A 178 7.12 -11.21 5.29
CA ILE A 178 6.63 -9.93 5.83
C ILE A 178 5.22 -10.14 6.33
N ILE A 179 4.97 -9.79 7.58
CA ILE A 179 3.64 -9.76 8.18
C ILE A 179 3.35 -8.31 8.58
N GLU A 180 2.39 -7.68 7.92
CA GLU A 180 1.92 -6.33 8.22
C GLU A 180 0.59 -6.40 8.97
N GLU A 181 0.53 -5.84 10.18
CA GLU A 181 -0.72 -5.59 10.88
C GLU A 181 -1.04 -4.09 10.87
N TYR A 182 -2.23 -3.74 10.39
CA TYR A 182 -2.79 -2.40 10.52
C TYR A 182 -3.88 -2.41 11.58
N VAL A 183 -3.61 -1.73 12.69
CA VAL A 183 -4.51 -1.68 13.85
C VAL A 183 -4.74 -0.22 14.22
N SER A 184 -5.89 0.31 13.81
CA SER A 184 -6.37 1.61 14.28
C SER A 184 -7.59 1.41 15.18
N ASP A 185 -7.39 1.65 16.48
CA ASP A 185 -8.38 1.63 17.54
C ASP A 185 -9.04 3.01 17.76
N LYS A 186 -8.63 4.01 16.98
CA LYS A 186 -9.10 5.40 17.04
C LYS A 186 -9.62 5.82 15.67
N PRO A 187 -10.57 6.76 15.60
CA PRO A 187 -10.93 7.37 14.33
C PRO A 187 -9.70 7.95 13.63
N SER A 188 -9.49 7.59 12.37
CA SER A 188 -8.31 7.98 11.58
C SER A 188 -8.58 7.85 10.08
N ASN A 189 -7.76 8.48 9.25
CA ASN A 189 -7.77 8.26 7.81
C ASN A 189 -6.37 7.96 7.31
N ASN A 190 -6.14 6.71 6.93
CA ASN A 190 -4.81 6.19 6.64
C ASN A 190 -4.72 5.79 5.16
N ASN A 191 -3.86 6.47 4.41
CA ASN A 191 -3.58 6.19 3.01
C ASN A 191 -2.11 5.79 2.89
N VAL A 192 -1.86 4.51 2.62
CA VAL A 192 -0.53 3.90 2.59
C VAL A 192 -0.24 3.34 1.21
N VAL A 193 0.92 3.71 0.67
CA VAL A 193 1.40 3.25 -0.63
C VAL A 193 2.75 2.52 -0.44
N ASN A 194 2.79 1.23 -0.73
CA ASN A 194 3.99 0.39 -0.62
C ASN A 194 4.55 0.10 -2.01
N PHE A 195 5.82 0.44 -2.25
CA PHE A 195 6.56 0.01 -3.43
C PHE A 195 7.50 -1.13 -3.06
N LEU A 196 7.32 -2.28 -3.71
CA LEU A 196 8.13 -3.46 -3.48
C LEU A 196 9.01 -3.72 -4.70
N ASP A 197 10.31 -3.91 -4.48
CA ASP A 197 11.26 -4.38 -5.50
C ASP A 197 11.82 -5.73 -5.07
N ILE A 198 11.45 -6.79 -5.79
CA ILE A 198 11.74 -8.17 -5.44
C ILE A 198 12.78 -8.69 -6.45
N HIS A 199 14.04 -8.72 -6.04
CA HIS A 199 15.18 -8.98 -6.92
C HIS A 199 15.31 -10.45 -7.32
N GLU A 200 16.17 -10.71 -8.31
CA GLU A 200 16.32 -12.03 -8.93
C GLU A 200 16.46 -13.18 -7.91
N GLY A 201 15.66 -14.23 -8.10
CA GLY A 201 15.69 -15.42 -7.25
C GLY A 201 15.08 -15.25 -5.85
N ALA A 202 14.56 -14.06 -5.49
CA ALA A 202 13.95 -13.85 -4.18
C ALA A 202 12.58 -14.55 -4.05
N GLU A 203 12.33 -15.12 -2.87
CA GLU A 203 11.06 -15.72 -2.47
C GLU A 203 10.44 -14.90 -1.34
N VAL A 204 9.29 -14.29 -1.60
CA VAL A 204 8.64 -13.35 -0.67
C VAL A 204 7.21 -13.80 -0.35
N ILE A 205 6.93 -13.96 0.94
CA ILE A 205 5.57 -14.14 1.48
C ILE A 205 5.19 -12.87 2.21
N HIS A 206 4.13 -12.21 1.78
CA HIS A 206 3.64 -10.96 2.34
C HIS A 206 2.19 -11.12 2.83
N LEU A 207 1.99 -11.10 4.14
CA LEU A 207 0.69 -11.25 4.78
C LEU A 207 0.25 -9.91 5.36
N ILE A 208 -0.91 -9.39 4.95
CA ILE A 208 -1.44 -8.11 5.40
C ILE A 208 -2.71 -8.36 6.19
N PHE A 209 -2.74 -7.95 7.46
CA PHE A 209 -3.87 -8.05 8.37
C PHE A 209 -4.44 -6.66 8.65
N GLN A 210 -5.72 -6.46 8.38
CA GLN A 210 -6.39 -5.17 8.54
C GLN A 210 -7.47 -5.31 9.60
N LYS A 211 -7.31 -4.62 10.75
CA LYS A 211 -8.14 -4.76 11.95
C LYS A 211 -8.64 -3.40 12.48
N ASN A 212 -9.03 -2.51 11.57
CA ASN A 212 -9.40 -1.13 11.92
C ASN A 212 -10.85 -1.01 12.43
N ILE A 213 -11.11 -0.08 13.35
CA ILE A 213 -12.48 0.21 13.82
C ILE A 213 -13.33 0.93 12.74
N GLU A 214 -14.64 1.06 12.98
CA GLU A 214 -15.61 1.60 11.99
C GLU A 214 -15.28 3.01 11.48
N LYS A 215 -14.69 3.87 12.32
CA LYS A 215 -14.30 5.24 11.96
C LYS A 215 -12.83 5.39 11.55
N ALA A 216 -12.13 4.26 11.36
CA ALA A 216 -10.75 4.22 10.91
C ALA A 216 -10.71 3.75 9.46
N ASN A 217 -10.67 4.71 8.53
CA ASN A 217 -10.65 4.44 7.10
C ASN A 217 -9.23 4.05 6.67
N PHE A 218 -9.13 3.07 5.77
CA PHE A 218 -7.85 2.57 5.31
C PHE A 218 -7.81 2.43 3.79
N GLN A 219 -6.82 3.06 3.16
CA GLN A 219 -6.52 2.93 1.75
C GLN A 219 -5.11 2.37 1.59
N SER A 220 -5.00 1.12 1.19
CA SER A 220 -3.74 0.45 0.88
C SER A 220 -3.56 0.36 -0.63
N THR A 221 -2.42 0.83 -1.12
CA THR A 221 -1.97 0.53 -2.47
C THR A 221 -0.60 -0.13 -2.39
N SER A 222 -0.40 -1.26 -3.09
CA SER A 222 0.94 -1.85 -3.24
C SER A 222 1.30 -2.01 -4.70
N TYR A 223 2.57 -1.84 -5.03
CA TYR A 223 3.11 -2.07 -6.37
C TYR A 223 4.39 -2.89 -6.28
N ALA A 224 4.37 -4.11 -6.78
CA ALA A 224 5.50 -5.03 -6.72
C ALA A 224 6.17 -5.20 -8.09
N ASN A 225 7.45 -4.86 -8.19
CA ASN A 225 8.30 -5.24 -9.30
C ASN A 225 8.95 -6.59 -8.99
N CYS A 226 8.67 -7.59 -9.83
CA CYS A 226 9.16 -8.95 -9.68
C CYS A 226 10.18 -9.24 -10.78
N HIS A 227 11.46 -9.30 -10.41
CA HIS A 227 12.57 -9.62 -11.33
C HIS A 227 12.58 -11.11 -11.69
N LYS A 228 13.61 -11.56 -12.42
CA LYS A 228 13.71 -12.95 -12.93
C LYS A 228 13.70 -14.00 -11.81
N ASN A 229 13.08 -15.15 -12.07
CA ASN A 229 13.03 -16.29 -11.15
C ASN A 229 12.48 -15.96 -9.75
N THR A 230 11.60 -14.96 -9.63
CA THR A 230 11.02 -14.55 -8.34
C THR A 230 9.76 -15.33 -7.99
N CYS A 231 9.49 -15.46 -6.69
CA CYS A 231 8.21 -15.97 -6.19
C CYS A 231 7.64 -14.99 -5.17
N TYR A 232 6.60 -14.24 -5.55
CA TYR A 232 5.91 -13.31 -4.65
C TYR A 232 4.50 -13.78 -4.34
N LYS A 233 4.18 -13.91 -3.05
CA LYS A 233 2.85 -14.31 -2.58
C LYS A 233 2.34 -13.29 -1.57
N GLN A 234 1.35 -12.51 -1.98
CA GLN A 234 0.63 -11.59 -1.10
C GLN A 234 -0.72 -12.18 -0.70
N LEU A 235 -1.07 -12.11 0.58
CA LEU A 235 -2.42 -12.38 1.09
C LEU A 235 -2.88 -11.22 1.97
N THR A 236 -3.98 -10.57 1.56
CA THR A 236 -4.65 -9.55 2.38
C THR A 236 -5.84 -10.17 3.11
N LEU A 237 -5.82 -10.16 4.45
CA LEU A 237 -6.96 -10.48 5.29
C LEU A 237 -7.58 -9.20 5.86
N ASN A 238 -8.78 -8.88 5.39
CA ASN A 238 -9.54 -7.72 5.87
C ASN A 238 -10.67 -8.15 6.80
N ILE A 239 -10.53 -7.80 8.08
CA ILE A 239 -11.55 -7.91 9.12
C ILE A 239 -11.82 -6.55 9.79
N SER A 240 -11.48 -5.47 9.09
CA SER A 240 -11.77 -4.10 9.55
C SER A 240 -13.27 -3.84 9.54
N LYS A 241 -13.71 -2.90 10.36
CA LYS A 241 -15.09 -2.40 10.37
C LYS A 241 -15.25 -1.09 9.59
N GLY A 242 -14.16 -0.33 9.42
CA GLY A 242 -14.15 0.92 8.66
C GLY A 242 -14.07 0.71 7.15
N SER A 243 -14.24 1.78 6.37
CA SER A 243 -14.15 1.70 4.92
C SER A 243 -12.73 1.36 4.47
N VAL A 244 -12.63 0.39 3.56
CA VAL A 244 -11.33 -0.13 3.08
C VAL A 244 -11.23 -0.03 1.58
N ARG A 245 -10.07 0.41 1.10
CA ARG A 245 -9.67 0.32 -0.31
C ARG A 245 -8.32 -0.38 -0.41
N ASN A 246 -8.25 -1.50 -1.10
CA ASN A 246 -7.03 -2.29 -1.30
C ASN A 246 -6.76 -2.45 -2.80
N HIS A 247 -5.76 -1.76 -3.33
CA HIS A 247 -5.38 -1.91 -4.74
C HIS A 247 -3.94 -2.43 -4.84
N HIS A 248 -3.78 -3.64 -5.33
CA HIS A 248 -2.48 -4.31 -5.37
C HIS A 248 -2.06 -4.60 -6.82
N TYR A 249 -0.86 -4.18 -7.16
CA TYR A 249 -0.31 -4.25 -8.50
C TYR A 249 0.97 -5.08 -8.50
N ALA A 250 1.22 -5.84 -9.56
CA ALA A 250 2.49 -6.52 -9.75
C ALA A 250 2.94 -6.53 -11.21
N ASN A 251 4.22 -6.28 -11.44
CA ASN A 251 4.88 -6.43 -12.73
C ASN A 251 5.84 -7.61 -12.70
N LEU A 252 5.64 -8.56 -13.59
CA LEU A 252 6.58 -9.64 -13.85
C LEU A 252 7.59 -9.17 -14.91
N LEU A 253 8.69 -8.57 -14.43
CA LEU A 253 9.74 -7.94 -15.23
C LEU A 253 10.83 -8.90 -15.69
N GLY A 254 10.86 -10.12 -15.14
CA GLY A 254 11.81 -11.16 -15.54
C GLY A 254 11.12 -12.48 -15.85
N GLN A 255 11.82 -13.35 -16.55
CA GLN A 255 11.32 -14.68 -16.92
C GLN A 255 11.21 -15.61 -15.71
N ASN A 256 10.34 -16.62 -15.83
CA ASN A 256 10.12 -17.68 -14.83
C ASN A 256 9.68 -17.14 -13.46
N SER A 257 9.04 -15.98 -13.45
CA SER A 257 8.58 -15.33 -12.22
C SER A 257 7.13 -15.72 -11.92
N SER A 258 6.80 -15.78 -10.64
CA SER A 258 5.48 -16.17 -10.16
C SER A 258 4.93 -15.17 -9.15
N VAL A 259 3.66 -14.78 -9.31
CA VAL A 259 2.97 -13.85 -8.40
C VAL A 259 1.62 -14.42 -7.96
N SER A 260 1.30 -14.31 -6.68
CA SER A 260 -0.05 -14.51 -6.15
C SER A 260 -0.51 -13.25 -5.43
N LEU A 261 -1.62 -12.66 -5.84
CA LEU A 261 -2.29 -11.56 -5.14
C LEU A 261 -3.65 -12.05 -4.66
N ASP A 262 -3.70 -12.50 -3.41
CA ASP A 262 -4.89 -13.13 -2.82
C ASP A 262 -5.51 -12.23 -1.74
N GLY A 263 -6.82 -12.39 -1.55
CA GLY A 263 -7.57 -11.62 -0.57
C GLY A 263 -8.71 -12.41 0.06
N ILE A 264 -8.91 -12.21 1.36
CA ILE A 264 -10.08 -12.66 2.11
C ILE A 264 -10.64 -11.44 2.84
N PHE A 265 -11.94 -11.19 2.70
CA PHE A 265 -12.58 -10.07 3.37
C PHE A 265 -13.95 -10.44 3.96
N PHE A 266 -14.29 -9.78 5.06
CA PHE A 266 -15.62 -9.80 5.65
C PHE A 266 -16.16 -8.38 5.68
N ALA A 267 -17.42 -8.19 5.25
CA ALA A 267 -18.10 -6.91 5.28
C ALA A 267 -19.44 -7.02 6.04
N SER A 268 -19.73 -6.02 6.88
CA SER A 268 -20.97 -5.95 7.67
C SER A 268 -21.40 -4.50 7.90
N GLY A 269 -22.58 -4.29 8.47
CA GLY A 269 -23.15 -2.95 8.71
C GLY A 269 -23.31 -2.17 7.40
N ASN A 270 -22.75 -0.96 7.36
CA ASN A 270 -22.74 -0.08 6.17
C ASN A 270 -21.34 0.01 5.52
N GLN A 271 -20.47 -0.95 5.80
CA GLN A 271 -19.09 -0.92 5.34
C GLN A 271 -19.00 -0.99 3.81
N ILE A 272 -18.07 -0.22 3.24
CA ILE A 272 -17.71 -0.27 1.83
C ILE A 272 -16.28 -0.79 1.71
N ILE A 273 -16.10 -1.87 0.94
CA ILE A 273 -14.79 -2.45 0.64
C ILE A 273 -14.55 -2.41 -0.87
N ASP A 274 -13.48 -1.75 -1.30
CA ASP A 274 -13.03 -1.75 -2.70
C ASP A 274 -11.71 -2.51 -2.82
N ASN A 275 -11.72 -3.64 -3.52
CA ASN A 275 -10.54 -4.43 -3.80
C ASN A 275 -10.21 -4.40 -5.30
N LYS A 276 -8.93 -4.20 -5.63
CA LYS A 276 -8.44 -4.32 -6.99
C LYS A 276 -7.13 -5.08 -7.00
N THR A 277 -6.96 -5.95 -7.99
CA THR A 277 -5.65 -6.51 -8.33
C THR A 277 -5.34 -6.31 -9.81
N GLU A 278 -4.07 -6.05 -10.12
CA GLU A 278 -3.60 -5.90 -11.50
C GLU A 278 -2.22 -6.54 -11.65
N ILE A 279 -2.08 -7.46 -12.60
CA ILE A 279 -0.81 -8.15 -12.87
C ILE A 279 -0.42 -7.96 -14.33
N ASN A 280 0.79 -7.45 -14.56
CA ASN A 280 1.36 -7.25 -15.88
C ASN A 280 2.45 -8.30 -16.14
N HIS A 281 2.22 -9.17 -17.13
CA HIS A 281 3.20 -10.13 -17.62
C HIS A 281 4.03 -9.49 -18.72
N ASN A 282 5.24 -9.04 -18.39
CA ASN A 282 6.15 -8.37 -19.32
C ASN A 282 7.28 -9.30 -19.81
N CYS A 283 7.31 -10.55 -19.35
CA CYS A 283 8.34 -11.53 -19.71
C CYS A 283 7.78 -12.96 -19.86
N PRO A 284 8.37 -13.79 -20.75
CA PRO A 284 7.96 -15.18 -20.96
C PRO A 284 7.99 -16.08 -19.72
N ASN A 285 7.27 -17.20 -19.80
CA ASN A 285 7.23 -18.29 -18.81
C ASN A 285 6.83 -17.83 -17.39
N SER A 286 5.99 -16.80 -17.30
CA SER A 286 5.55 -16.25 -16.01
C SER A 286 4.20 -16.82 -15.60
N THR A 287 3.98 -16.93 -14.29
CA THR A 287 2.71 -17.45 -13.74
C THR A 287 2.08 -16.47 -12.77
N SER A 288 0.74 -16.35 -12.80
CA SER A 288 0.04 -15.49 -11.84
C SER A 288 -1.26 -16.08 -11.33
N ARG A 289 -1.60 -15.74 -10.08
CA ARG A 289 -2.88 -16.07 -9.44
C ARG A 289 -3.47 -14.85 -8.75
N GLN A 290 -4.75 -14.62 -8.95
CA GLN A 290 -5.53 -13.57 -8.27
C GLN A 290 -6.77 -14.22 -7.67
N ARG A 291 -6.80 -14.47 -6.36
CA ARG A 291 -7.94 -15.14 -5.70
C ARG A 291 -8.51 -14.28 -4.58
N TYR A 292 -9.74 -13.81 -4.77
CA TYR A 292 -10.46 -13.03 -3.77
C TYR A 292 -11.71 -13.76 -3.31
N LYS A 293 -11.90 -13.83 -2.00
CA LYS A 293 -13.07 -14.43 -1.37
C LYS A 293 -13.66 -13.48 -0.34
N GLY A 294 -14.98 -13.30 -0.39
CA GLY A 294 -15.71 -12.37 0.46
C GLY A 294 -16.93 -12.99 1.11
N ILE A 295 -17.25 -12.55 2.31
CA ILE A 295 -18.56 -12.76 2.95
C ILE A 295 -19.11 -11.38 3.30
N LEU A 296 -20.35 -11.10 2.89
CA LEU A 296 -21.03 -9.82 3.13
C LEU A 296 -22.34 -10.08 3.87
N THR A 297 -22.71 -9.16 4.77
CA THR A 297 -23.99 -9.17 5.47
C THR A 297 -24.53 -7.75 5.68
N ASP A 298 -25.69 -7.61 6.31
CA ASP A 298 -26.39 -6.35 6.55
C ASP A 298 -26.59 -5.54 5.26
N HIS A 299 -26.15 -4.28 5.22
CA HIS A 299 -26.19 -3.34 4.10
C HIS A 299 -24.80 -3.09 3.48
N SER A 300 -23.84 -3.97 3.76
CA SER A 300 -22.45 -3.79 3.35
C SER A 300 -22.29 -3.92 1.84
N ARG A 301 -21.29 -3.23 1.30
CA ARG A 301 -20.98 -3.25 -0.14
C ARG A 301 -19.53 -3.62 -0.38
N ALA A 302 -19.28 -4.53 -1.31
CA ALA A 302 -17.92 -4.82 -1.73
C ALA A 302 -17.79 -4.86 -3.25
N SER A 303 -16.66 -4.37 -3.74
CA SER A 303 -16.28 -4.54 -5.14
C SER A 303 -14.93 -5.26 -5.23
N TYR A 304 -14.79 -6.07 -6.27
CA TYR A 304 -13.52 -6.67 -6.63
C TYR A 304 -13.28 -6.57 -8.13
N LEU A 305 -12.18 -5.92 -8.53
CA LEU A 305 -11.74 -5.83 -9.91
C LEU A 305 -10.39 -6.51 -10.08
N SER A 306 -10.35 -7.54 -10.93
CA SER A 306 -9.12 -8.25 -11.29
C SER A 306 -8.74 -7.91 -12.74
N LYS A 307 -7.51 -7.46 -12.96
CA LYS A 307 -6.94 -7.21 -14.29
C LYS A 307 -5.67 -8.03 -14.50
N THR A 308 -5.50 -8.54 -15.71
CA THR A 308 -4.26 -9.16 -16.16
C THR A 308 -3.92 -8.60 -17.54
N TYR A 309 -2.72 -8.07 -17.69
CA TYR A 309 -2.16 -7.69 -18.98
C TYR A 309 -1.06 -8.69 -19.35
N VAL A 310 -1.03 -9.11 -20.61
CA VAL A 310 0.00 -10.00 -21.14
C VAL A 310 0.63 -9.30 -22.34
N ASP A 311 1.90 -8.94 -22.21
CA ASP A 311 2.63 -8.35 -23.30
C ASP A 311 2.80 -9.35 -24.45
N LYS A 312 2.89 -8.86 -25.69
CA LYS A 312 3.08 -9.71 -26.88
C LYS A 312 4.31 -10.60 -26.77
N ILE A 313 5.36 -10.14 -26.07
CA ILE A 313 6.59 -10.92 -25.88
C ILE A 313 6.46 -11.98 -24.76
N ALA A 314 5.45 -11.91 -23.90
CA ALA A 314 5.29 -12.76 -22.71
C ALA A 314 4.68 -14.13 -23.04
N GLN A 315 5.36 -14.87 -23.92
CA GLN A 315 4.96 -16.21 -24.35
C GLN A 315 4.95 -17.21 -23.18
N LYS A 316 4.07 -18.22 -23.25
CA LYS A 316 3.88 -19.24 -22.19
C LYS A 316 3.50 -18.65 -20.83
N THR A 317 2.68 -17.60 -20.85
CA THR A 317 2.07 -17.05 -19.64
C THR A 317 0.94 -17.96 -19.16
N GLU A 318 0.89 -18.25 -17.86
CA GLU A 318 -0.27 -18.85 -17.20
C GLU A 318 -0.86 -17.87 -16.18
N ALA A 319 -2.13 -17.50 -16.35
CA ALA A 319 -2.81 -16.57 -15.45
C ALA A 319 -4.15 -17.15 -15.00
N TYR A 320 -4.37 -17.18 -13.68
CA TYR A 320 -5.60 -17.68 -13.08
C TYR A 320 -6.25 -16.60 -12.22
N GLN A 321 -7.55 -16.39 -12.40
CA GLN A 321 -8.34 -15.45 -11.62
C GLN A 321 -9.55 -16.15 -10.99
N LEU A 322 -9.81 -15.89 -9.72
CA LEU A 322 -10.98 -16.38 -9.00
C LEU A 322 -11.54 -15.28 -8.11
N SER A 323 -12.84 -15.02 -8.24
CA SER A 323 -13.61 -14.22 -7.30
C SER A 323 -14.79 -15.04 -6.80
N LYS A 324 -14.99 -15.11 -5.48
CA LYS A 324 -16.19 -15.71 -4.88
C LYS A 324 -16.69 -14.82 -3.75
N GLY A 325 -17.95 -14.41 -3.83
CA GLY A 325 -18.65 -13.72 -2.75
C GLY A 325 -19.79 -14.59 -2.21
N ILE A 326 -20.03 -14.52 -0.91
CA ILE A 326 -21.24 -15.05 -0.27
C ILE A 326 -21.98 -13.85 0.32
N LEU A 327 -23.23 -13.65 -0.10
CA LEU A 327 -24.13 -12.66 0.46
C LEU A 327 -25.01 -13.36 1.50
N LEU A 328 -25.00 -12.86 2.74
CA LEU A 328 -25.79 -13.38 3.85
C LEU A 328 -27.06 -12.56 4.12
N SER A 329 -27.25 -11.46 3.40
CA SER A 329 -28.38 -10.53 3.51
C SER A 329 -28.79 -10.05 2.11
N ASP A 330 -30.09 -9.85 1.90
CA ASP A 330 -30.65 -9.34 0.64
C ASP A 330 -30.19 -7.91 0.33
N ASP A 331 -29.84 -7.14 1.37
CA ASP A 331 -29.40 -5.74 1.23
C ASP A 331 -27.88 -5.59 1.03
N SER A 332 -27.12 -6.69 1.06
CA SER A 332 -25.68 -6.68 0.81
C SER A 332 -25.37 -6.82 -0.68
N SER A 333 -24.33 -6.13 -1.19
CA SER A 333 -24.06 -6.05 -2.64
C SER A 333 -22.59 -6.11 -3.03
#